data_AF-A0A8S9ZYM0-F1
#
_entry.id   AF-A0A8S9ZYM0-F1
#
_cell.length_a   1.000
_cell.length_b   1.000
_cell.length_c   1.000
_cell.angle_alpha   90.00
_cell.angle_beta   90.00
_cell.angle_gamma   90.00
#
_symmetry.space_group_name_H-M   'P 1'
#
loop_
_entity.id
_entity.type
_entity.pdbx_description
1 polymer ?
#
loop_
_entity_poly.entity_id
_entity_poly.type
_entity_poly.pdbx_seq_one_letter_code
_entity_poly.pdbx_strand_id
1 'polypeptide(L)'
;MTQPISSLFLPCLSAFKTTLNKTTLSSYICKSLSIDGNQLKIAGRSYLLDKNVHLIAIGKAAPVMVEETEKIFSQHFVDGIASVPSGSHIPQNLKTQFLFGAENNLPDEKALENTKQIENFIQCIKQPNQLILFLISGGGSALLPAPIFGITLEDKLKIIKLLQNNGADIKQLNIVRQALSRLKGN
;
A
#
# COMPACT_ATOMS: atom_id res chain seq x y z
N MET A 1 4.52 -49.23 6.84
CA MET A 1 3.45 -48.80 5.92
C MET A 1 3.57 -47.29 5.74
N THR A 2 4.24 -46.85 4.66
CA THR A 2 4.40 -45.43 4.33
C THR A 2 3.17 -44.97 3.54
N GLN A 3 2.40 -44.02 4.06
CA GLN A 3 1.33 -43.40 3.28
C GLN A 3 1.95 -42.68 2.08
N PRO A 4 1.40 -42.84 0.85
CA PRO A 4 1.97 -42.21 -0.32
C PRO A 4 1.80 -40.69 -0.24
N ILE A 5 2.86 -39.95 -0.53
CA ILE A 5 2.95 -38.47 -0.51
C ILE A 5 1.81 -37.81 -1.33
N SER A 6 1.24 -38.51 -2.30
CA SER A 6 0.09 -38.07 -3.11
C SER A 6 -1.21 -37.86 -2.31
N SER A 7 -1.39 -38.55 -1.17
CA SER A 7 -2.62 -38.48 -0.36
C SER A 7 -2.77 -37.16 0.43
N LEU A 8 -1.67 -36.44 0.67
CA LEU A 8 -1.65 -35.16 1.38
C LEU A 8 -1.66 -33.94 0.43
N PHE A 9 -1.36 -34.14 -0.86
CA PHE A 9 -1.25 -33.03 -1.81
C PHE A 9 -2.59 -32.35 -2.09
N LEU A 10 -3.65 -33.10 -2.32
CA LEU A 10 -4.99 -32.55 -2.60
C LEU A 10 -5.61 -31.82 -1.39
N PRO A 11 -5.54 -32.36 -0.16
CA PRO A 11 -5.96 -31.62 1.03
C PRO A 11 -5.16 -30.33 1.25
N CYS A 12 -3.83 -30.37 1.09
CA CYS A 12 -2.99 -29.17 1.21
C CYS A 12 -3.31 -28.12 0.14
N LEU A 13 -3.48 -28.54 -1.12
CA LEU A 13 -3.85 -27.64 -2.21
C LEU A 13 -5.25 -27.04 -2.01
N SER A 14 -6.20 -27.84 -1.51
CA SER A 14 -7.54 -27.39 -1.16
C SER A 14 -7.52 -26.40 0.01
N ALA A 15 -6.77 -26.69 1.07
CA ALA A 15 -6.58 -25.80 2.21
C ALA A 15 -5.90 -24.50 1.79
N PHE A 16 -4.88 -24.56 0.92
CA PHE A 16 -4.19 -23.41 0.37
C PHE A 16 -5.13 -22.55 -0.49
N LYS A 17 -5.86 -23.15 -1.44
CA LYS A 17 -6.85 -22.44 -2.27
C LYS A 17 -8.00 -21.85 -1.45
N THR A 18 -8.49 -22.59 -0.45
CA THR A 18 -9.54 -22.11 0.46
C THR A 18 -9.05 -20.94 1.30
N THR A 19 -7.81 -21.00 1.79
CA THR A 19 -7.18 -19.89 2.52
C THR A 19 -7.04 -18.69 1.60
N LEU A 20 -6.47 -18.86 0.40
CA LEU A 20 -6.35 -17.80 -0.60
C LEU A 20 -7.69 -17.15 -0.92
N ASN A 21 -8.76 -17.93 -1.10
CA ASN A 21 -10.11 -17.44 -1.38
C ASN A 21 -10.71 -16.69 -0.17
N LYS A 22 -10.51 -17.19 1.06
CA LYS A 22 -10.99 -16.56 2.30
C LYS A 22 -10.18 -15.33 2.69
N THR A 23 -8.94 -15.21 2.21
CA THR A 23 -8.06 -14.07 2.40
C THR A 23 -7.97 -13.16 1.18
N THR A 24 -8.91 -13.27 0.24
CA THR A 24 -8.99 -12.34 -0.89
C THR A 24 -9.12 -10.91 -0.35
N LEU A 25 -8.32 -10.01 -0.89
CA LEU A 25 -8.30 -8.59 -0.52
C LEU A 25 -9.70 -7.97 -0.56
N SER A 26 -10.51 -8.33 -1.55
CA SER A 26 -11.91 -7.93 -1.67
C SER A 26 -12.72 -8.29 -0.42
N SER A 27 -12.56 -9.50 0.11
CA SER A 27 -13.28 -9.92 1.32
C SER A 27 -12.84 -9.17 2.57
N TYR A 28 -11.59 -8.72 2.66
CA TYR A 28 -11.09 -7.93 3.78
C TYR A 28 -11.58 -6.48 3.71
N ILE A 29 -11.50 -5.86 2.53
CA ILE A 29 -12.00 -4.49 2.32
C ILE A 29 -13.51 -4.46 2.66
N CYS A 30 -14.31 -5.34 2.06
CA CYS A 30 -15.75 -5.42 2.31
C CYS A 30 -16.15 -5.82 3.75
N LYS A 31 -15.27 -6.49 4.51
CA LYS A 31 -15.52 -6.76 5.94
C LYS A 31 -15.20 -5.56 6.83
N SER A 32 -14.24 -4.74 6.43
CA SER A 32 -13.76 -3.59 7.21
C SER A 32 -14.64 -2.35 7.07
N LEU A 33 -15.35 -2.24 5.94
CA LEU A 33 -16.23 -1.12 5.62
C LEU A 33 -17.62 -1.60 5.21
N SER A 34 -18.63 -0.82 5.56
CA SER A 34 -20.01 -1.00 5.14
C SER A 34 -20.50 0.31 4.54
N ILE A 35 -21.14 0.23 3.37
CA ILE A 35 -21.77 1.39 2.73
C ILE A 35 -23.27 1.12 2.67
N ASP A 36 -24.06 2.05 3.21
CA ASP A 36 -25.52 2.04 3.15
C ASP A 36 -26.00 3.38 2.59
N GLY A 37 -26.48 3.35 1.35
CA GLY A 37 -26.71 4.54 0.55
C GLY A 37 -25.46 5.42 0.47
N ASN A 38 -25.56 6.65 0.98
CA ASN A 38 -24.47 7.62 1.00
C ASN A 38 -23.71 7.62 2.35
N GLN A 39 -23.83 6.58 3.18
CA GLN A 39 -23.15 6.53 4.47
C GLN A 39 -22.10 5.42 4.49
N LEU A 40 -20.83 5.81 4.66
CA LEU A 40 -19.71 4.90 4.92
C LEU A 40 -19.60 4.66 6.42
N LYS A 41 -19.57 3.39 6.83
CA LYS A 41 -19.26 2.93 8.18
C LYS A 41 -17.95 2.17 8.17
N ILE A 42 -16.95 2.64 8.93
CA ILE A 42 -15.65 1.99 9.05
C ILE A 42 -15.12 2.16 10.47
N ALA A 43 -14.67 1.06 11.09
CA ALA A 43 -14.13 1.05 12.46
C ALA A 43 -15.02 1.78 13.50
N GLY A 44 -16.35 1.63 13.40
CA GLY A 44 -17.32 2.26 14.30
C GLY A 44 -17.56 3.75 14.06
N ARG A 45 -16.99 4.36 13.01
CA ARG A 45 -17.24 5.74 12.60
C ARG A 45 -18.10 5.79 11.35
N SER A 46 -18.87 6.87 11.21
CA SER A 46 -19.73 7.12 10.05
C SER A 46 -19.29 8.38 9.32
N TYR A 47 -19.26 8.31 7.99
CA TYR A 47 -18.92 9.41 7.10
C TYR A 47 -19.97 9.53 6.00
N LEU A 48 -20.30 10.77 5.61
CA LEU A 48 -21.15 11.02 4.46
C LEU A 48 -20.33 10.93 3.17
N LEU A 49 -20.85 10.17 2.21
CA LEU A 49 -20.32 10.02 0.88
C LEU A 49 -21.06 10.96 -0.07
N ASP A 50 -20.32 11.84 -0.73
CA ASP A 50 -20.85 12.82 -1.68
C ASP A 50 -19.76 13.24 -2.66
N LYS A 51 -19.33 12.31 -3.54
CA LYS A 51 -18.30 12.57 -4.55
C LYS A 51 -17.04 13.21 -3.96
N ASN A 52 -16.59 12.67 -2.83
CA ASN A 52 -15.60 13.25 -1.94
C ASN A 52 -14.54 12.23 -1.48
N VAL A 53 -14.44 11.07 -2.16
CA VAL A 53 -13.50 10.00 -1.80
C VAL A 53 -12.28 10.04 -2.69
N HIS A 54 -11.12 10.27 -2.08
CA HIS A 54 -9.81 10.21 -2.68
C HIS A 54 -9.05 9.00 -2.16
N LEU A 55 -8.10 8.50 -2.95
CA LEU A 55 -7.34 7.30 -2.63
C LEU A 55 -5.83 7.50 -2.73
N ILE A 56 -5.11 7.00 -1.72
CA ILE A 56 -3.67 6.84 -1.76
C ILE A 56 -3.35 5.37 -1.50
N ALA A 57 -2.67 4.72 -2.44
CA ALA A 57 -2.33 3.31 -2.31
C ALA A 57 -0.82 3.07 -2.42
N ILE A 58 -0.27 2.19 -1.58
CA ILE A 58 1.16 1.88 -1.59
C ILE A 58 1.35 0.37 -1.42
N GLY A 59 2.16 -0.23 -2.28
CA GLY A 59 2.64 -1.60 -2.11
C GLY A 59 2.29 -2.56 -3.23
N LYS A 60 2.72 -3.81 -3.07
CA LYS A 60 2.60 -4.87 -4.08
C LYS A 60 1.16 -5.22 -4.43
N ALA A 61 0.25 -5.08 -3.47
CA ALA A 61 -1.17 -5.40 -3.67
C ALA A 61 -2.01 -4.16 -4.00
N ALA A 62 -1.40 -2.97 -4.08
CA ALA A 62 -2.11 -1.72 -4.33
C ALA A 62 -2.94 -1.75 -5.63
N PRO A 63 -2.49 -2.31 -6.78
CA PRO A 63 -3.34 -2.37 -7.98
C PRO A 63 -4.69 -3.05 -7.74
N VAL A 64 -4.67 -4.20 -7.06
CA VAL A 64 -5.89 -4.96 -6.73
C VAL A 64 -6.73 -4.22 -5.68
N MET A 65 -6.09 -3.64 -4.66
CA MET A 65 -6.81 -2.85 -3.64
C MET A 65 -7.52 -1.64 -4.24
N VAL A 66 -6.86 -0.94 -5.17
CA VAL A 66 -7.39 0.22 -5.87
C VAL A 66 -8.60 -0.17 -6.70
N GLU A 67 -8.47 -1.20 -7.53
CA GLU A 67 -9.56 -1.65 -8.39
C GLU A 67 -10.84 -1.95 -7.61
N GLU A 68 -10.71 -2.69 -6.50
CA GLU A 68 -11.86 -3.04 -5.67
C GLU A 68 -12.42 -1.82 -4.93
N THR A 69 -11.56 -0.90 -4.48
CA THR A 69 -11.98 0.32 -3.79
C THR A 69 -12.72 1.26 -4.74
N GLU A 70 -12.22 1.46 -5.96
CA GLU A 70 -12.91 2.27 -6.98
C GLU A 70 -14.30 1.70 -7.30
N LYS A 71 -14.44 0.37 -7.41
CA LYS A 71 -15.74 -0.29 -7.60
C LYS A 71 -16.69 -0.05 -6.42
N ILE A 72 -16.21 -0.17 -5.19
CA ILE A 72 -17.00 -0.01 -3.96
C ILE A 72 -17.54 1.42 -3.82
N PHE A 73 -16.68 2.42 -4.04
CA PHE A 73 -17.08 3.83 -3.88
C PHE A 73 -17.76 4.40 -5.13
N SER A 74 -17.52 3.81 -6.31
CA SER A 74 -18.22 4.09 -7.56
C SER A 74 -18.37 5.59 -7.83
N GLN A 75 -19.60 6.11 -7.85
CA GLN A 75 -19.89 7.52 -8.08
C GLN A 75 -19.27 8.47 -7.05
N HIS A 76 -18.98 8.00 -5.82
CA HIS A 76 -18.39 8.82 -4.77
C HIS A 76 -16.86 8.94 -4.89
N PHE A 77 -16.24 8.11 -5.73
CA PHE A 77 -14.80 8.12 -5.99
C PHE A 77 -14.42 9.26 -6.94
N VAL A 78 -13.51 10.13 -6.48
CA VAL A 78 -13.03 11.31 -7.19
C VAL A 78 -11.81 10.96 -8.02
N ASP A 79 -10.69 10.71 -7.36
CA ASP A 79 -9.40 10.37 -7.97
C ASP A 79 -8.51 9.62 -6.95
N GLY A 80 -7.34 9.19 -7.41
CA GLY A 80 -6.38 8.55 -6.54
C GLY A 80 -4.98 8.51 -7.11
N ILE A 81 -4.02 8.19 -6.26
CA ILE A 81 -2.62 8.02 -6.61
C ILE A 81 -2.05 6.78 -5.92
N ALA A 82 -1.30 5.96 -6.66
CA ALA A 82 -0.79 4.69 -6.16
C ALA A 82 0.70 4.51 -6.46
N SER A 83 1.52 4.23 -5.46
CA SER A 83 2.92 3.83 -5.66
C SER A 83 3.09 2.32 -5.63
N VAL A 84 3.58 1.77 -6.74
CA VAL A 84 3.64 0.33 -7.00
C VAL A 84 5.02 -0.11 -7.51
N PRO A 85 5.43 -1.37 -7.26
CA PRO A 85 6.69 -1.89 -7.77
C PRO A 85 6.79 -1.77 -9.29
N SER A 86 7.98 -1.45 -9.80
CA SER A 86 8.30 -1.54 -11.22
C SER A 86 7.90 -2.91 -11.79
N GLY A 87 7.22 -2.91 -12.94
CA GLY A 87 6.71 -4.13 -13.59
C GLY A 87 5.38 -4.66 -13.03
N SER A 88 4.72 -3.95 -12.11
CA SER A 88 3.39 -4.34 -11.63
C SER A 88 2.36 -4.35 -12.76
N HIS A 89 1.50 -5.36 -12.79
CA HIS A 89 0.34 -5.39 -13.67
C HIS A 89 -0.76 -4.48 -13.12
N ILE A 90 -1.27 -3.57 -13.96
CA ILE A 90 -2.27 -2.58 -13.57
C ILE A 90 -3.61 -2.89 -14.23
N PRO A 91 -4.71 -2.97 -13.47
CA PRO A 91 -6.05 -3.09 -14.02
C PRO A 91 -6.39 -1.89 -14.91
N GLN A 92 -7.21 -2.11 -15.94
CA GLN A 92 -7.59 -1.06 -16.89
C GLN A 92 -8.77 -0.23 -16.37
N ASN A 93 -8.95 0.95 -16.95
CA ASN A 93 -10.11 1.83 -16.73
C ASN A 93 -10.29 2.32 -15.29
N LEU A 94 -9.17 2.55 -14.58
CA LEU A 94 -9.17 3.15 -13.26
C LEU A 94 -8.92 4.65 -13.33
N LYS A 95 -9.53 5.41 -12.42
CA LYS A 95 -9.27 6.85 -12.26
C LYS A 95 -7.96 7.11 -11.52
N THR A 96 -7.48 6.14 -10.74
CA THR A 96 -6.22 6.24 -9.99
C THR A 96 -5.00 6.28 -10.91
N GLN A 97 -4.10 7.22 -10.65
CA GLN A 97 -2.79 7.30 -11.28
C GLN A 97 -1.82 6.30 -10.62
N PHE A 98 -1.20 5.45 -11.43
CA PHE A 98 -0.19 4.49 -10.95
C PHE A 98 1.24 4.98 -11.23
N LEU A 99 2.03 5.03 -10.17
CA LEU A 99 3.42 5.46 -10.17
C LEU A 99 4.34 4.28 -9.88
N PHE A 100 5.22 3.97 -10.84
CA PHE A 100 6.13 2.85 -10.75
C PHE A 100 7.46 3.27 -10.12
N GLY A 101 8.01 2.40 -9.28
CA GLY A 101 9.34 2.57 -8.71
C GLY A 101 9.72 1.39 -7.86
N ALA A 102 10.72 1.59 -7.01
CA ALA A 102 11.26 0.56 -6.14
C ALA A 102 11.73 -0.70 -6.90
N GLU A 103 12.57 -0.52 -7.90
CA GLU A 103 13.17 -1.62 -8.66
C GLU A 103 13.87 -2.62 -7.72
N ASN A 104 13.69 -3.92 -7.98
CA ASN A 104 14.18 -5.01 -7.12
C ASN A 104 13.74 -4.90 -5.65
N ASN A 105 12.61 -4.23 -5.37
CA ASN A 105 12.08 -4.00 -4.02
C ASN A 105 13.03 -3.20 -3.12
N LEU A 106 13.84 -2.31 -3.71
CA LEU A 106 14.72 -1.36 -3.03
C LEU A 106 14.27 0.08 -3.29
N PRO A 107 14.42 1.02 -2.34
CA PRO A 107 14.16 2.43 -2.62
C PRO A 107 15.04 2.95 -3.78
N ASP A 108 14.43 3.67 -4.71
CA ASP A 108 15.09 4.30 -5.86
C ASP A 108 14.61 5.75 -6.06
N GLU A 109 15.24 6.46 -7.00
CA GLU A 109 14.89 7.86 -7.30
C GLU A 109 13.45 8.01 -7.82
N LYS A 110 12.93 7.00 -8.54
CA LYS A 110 11.53 6.99 -8.98
C LYS A 110 10.59 6.93 -7.78
N ALA A 111 10.83 6.06 -6.82
CA ALA A 111 10.04 5.97 -5.59
C ALA A 111 10.15 7.25 -4.73
N LEU A 112 11.31 7.90 -4.72
CA LEU A 112 11.45 9.23 -4.07
C LEU A 112 10.59 10.28 -4.77
N GLU A 113 10.59 10.31 -6.10
CA GLU A 113 9.73 11.21 -6.86
C GLU A 113 8.25 10.89 -6.66
N ASN A 114 7.88 9.60 -6.62
CA ASN A 114 6.52 9.16 -6.31
C ASN A 114 6.07 9.65 -4.93
N THR A 115 6.99 9.67 -3.96
CA THR A 115 6.72 10.21 -2.62
C THR A 115 6.35 11.69 -2.69
N LYS A 116 7.11 12.50 -3.45
CA LYS A 116 6.79 13.94 -3.63
C LYS A 116 5.45 14.14 -4.35
N GLN A 117 5.16 13.34 -5.36
CA GLN A 117 3.88 13.41 -6.08
C GLN A 117 2.70 13.09 -5.14
N ILE A 118 2.84 12.09 -4.27
CA ILE A 118 1.83 11.77 -3.26
C ILE A 118 1.68 12.90 -2.24
N GLU A 119 2.78 13.51 -1.77
CA GLU A 119 2.72 14.68 -0.89
C GLU A 119 1.97 15.85 -1.55
N ASN A 120 2.27 16.14 -2.81
CA ASN A 120 1.58 17.18 -3.58
C ASN A 120 0.10 16.86 -3.78
N PHE A 121 -0.24 15.60 -4.08
CA PHE A 121 -1.61 15.14 -4.20
C PHE A 121 -2.42 15.40 -2.92
N ILE A 122 -1.87 15.04 -1.75
CA ILE A 122 -2.50 15.33 -0.45
C ILE A 122 -2.70 16.84 -0.26
N GLN A 123 -1.70 17.65 -0.61
CA GLN A 123 -1.77 19.11 -0.46
C GLN A 123 -2.84 19.76 -1.36
N CYS A 124 -3.20 19.14 -2.48
CA CYS A 124 -4.26 19.63 -3.37
C CYS A 124 -5.67 19.37 -2.80
N ILE A 125 -5.83 18.40 -1.90
CA ILE A 125 -7.12 18.06 -1.28
C ILE A 125 -7.36 19.02 -0.09
N LYS A 126 -7.82 20.24 -0.40
CA LYS A 126 -8.05 21.31 0.61
C LYS A 126 -9.50 21.52 0.99
N GLN A 127 -10.44 20.97 0.21
CA GLN A 127 -11.86 21.19 0.47
C GLN A 127 -12.28 20.49 1.78
N PRO A 128 -13.19 21.10 2.56
CA PRO A 128 -13.75 20.43 3.72
C PRO A 128 -14.54 19.18 3.30
N ASN A 129 -14.72 18.25 4.23
CA ASN A 129 -15.49 17.02 4.05
C ASN A 129 -14.94 16.06 2.97
N GLN A 130 -13.66 16.17 2.62
CA GLN A 130 -12.99 15.19 1.76
C GLN A 130 -12.52 13.99 2.60
N LEU A 131 -12.66 12.79 2.03
CA LEU A 131 -12.23 11.53 2.62
C LEU A 131 -11.03 11.01 1.87
N ILE A 132 -9.91 10.80 2.56
CA ILE A 132 -8.72 10.18 1.98
C ILE A 132 -8.57 8.77 2.54
N LEU A 133 -8.68 7.77 1.67
CA LEU A 133 -8.42 6.37 1.99
C LEU A 133 -6.94 6.06 1.76
N PHE A 134 -6.26 5.57 2.80
CA PHE A 134 -4.89 5.10 2.70
C PHE A 134 -4.84 3.57 2.68
N LEU A 135 -4.47 3.00 1.53
CA LEU A 135 -4.37 1.56 1.32
C LEU A 135 -2.89 1.16 1.31
N ILE A 136 -2.48 0.41 2.33
CA ILE A 136 -1.08 0.02 2.49
C ILE A 136 -0.97 -1.50 2.44
N SER A 137 -0.06 -1.98 1.59
CA SER A 137 0.37 -3.37 1.54
C SER A 137 1.89 -3.48 1.63
N GLY A 138 2.42 -4.71 1.55
CA GLY A 138 3.87 -4.94 1.63
C GLY A 138 4.67 -4.14 0.59
N GLY A 139 5.82 -3.61 1.00
CA GLY A 139 6.74 -2.86 0.14
C GLY A 139 6.82 -1.35 0.42
N GLY A 140 6.02 -0.81 1.34
CA GLY A 140 5.98 0.64 1.62
C GLY A 140 7.30 1.29 2.04
N SER A 141 8.26 0.52 2.59
CA SER A 141 9.61 1.02 2.88
C SER A 141 10.38 1.40 1.61
N ALA A 142 10.21 0.62 0.53
CA ALA A 142 10.88 0.83 -0.74
C ALA A 142 10.10 1.80 -1.65
N LEU A 143 8.76 1.77 -1.59
CA LEU A 143 7.89 2.53 -2.50
C LEU A 143 7.60 3.96 -2.04
N LEU A 144 7.79 4.27 -0.76
CA LEU A 144 7.56 5.61 -0.23
C LEU A 144 8.76 6.14 0.57
N PRO A 145 9.97 6.20 0.00
CA PRO A 145 11.13 6.74 0.69
C PRO A 145 10.99 8.25 0.88
N ALA A 146 11.06 8.70 2.13
CA ALA A 146 10.97 10.12 2.47
C ALA A 146 12.14 10.54 3.38
N PRO A 147 13.38 10.67 2.87
CA PRO A 147 14.51 11.15 3.68
C PRO A 147 14.19 12.48 4.38
N ILE A 148 14.73 12.67 5.58
CA ILE A 148 14.67 13.96 6.29
C ILE A 148 15.45 15.04 5.52
N PHE A 149 15.09 16.30 5.74
CA PHE A 149 15.76 17.42 5.09
C PHE A 149 17.26 17.41 5.42
N GLY A 150 18.09 17.68 4.40
CA GLY A 150 19.55 17.65 4.51
C GLY A 150 20.17 16.25 4.35
N ILE A 151 19.37 15.19 4.19
CA ILE A 151 19.85 13.82 3.92
C ILE A 151 19.34 13.36 2.55
N THR A 152 20.26 12.95 1.67
CA THR A 152 19.86 12.41 0.36
C THR A 152 19.34 10.97 0.48
N LEU A 153 18.65 10.48 -0.56
CA LEU A 153 18.27 9.06 -0.62
C LEU A 153 19.52 8.16 -0.56
N GLU A 154 20.58 8.54 -1.27
CA GLU A 154 21.84 7.82 -1.30
C GLU A 154 22.47 7.72 0.11
N ASP A 155 22.52 8.82 0.86
CA ASP A 155 23.03 8.84 2.24
C ASP A 155 22.23 7.89 3.13
N LYS A 156 20.90 7.96 3.04
CA LYS A 156 20.01 7.06 3.78
C LYS A 156 20.30 5.60 3.43
N LEU A 157 20.47 5.26 2.16
CA LEU A 157 20.79 3.89 1.71
C LEU A 157 22.17 3.44 2.21
N LYS A 158 23.19 4.32 2.16
CA LYS A 158 24.53 4.06 2.68
C LYS A 158 24.51 3.73 4.17
N ILE A 159 23.83 4.54 4.99
CA ILE A 159 23.71 4.31 6.44
C ILE A 159 23.07 2.95 6.71
N ILE A 160 21.95 2.64 6.05
CA ILE A 160 21.26 1.36 6.23
C ILE A 160 22.14 0.18 5.81
N LYS A 161 22.87 0.29 4.70
CA LYS A 161 23.79 -0.76 4.24
C LYS A 161 24.96 -0.97 5.20
N LEU A 162 25.52 0.11 5.74
CA LEU A 162 26.58 0.03 6.76
C LEU A 162 26.09 -0.69 8.01
N LEU A 163 24.92 -0.34 8.53
CA LEU A 163 24.34 -1.03 9.69
C LEU A 163 24.08 -2.51 9.42
N GLN A 164 23.51 -2.82 8.26
CA GLN A 164 23.26 -4.20 7.84
C GLN A 164 24.55 -5.02 7.76
N ASN A 165 25.61 -4.46 7.16
CA ASN A 165 26.92 -5.12 7.05
C ASN A 165 27.60 -5.33 8.42
N ASN A 166 27.23 -4.55 9.43
CA ASN A 166 27.71 -4.69 10.81
C ASN A 166 26.77 -5.52 11.70
N GLY A 167 25.86 -6.29 11.10
CA GLY A 167 25.02 -7.25 11.82
C GLY A 167 23.81 -6.65 12.52
N ALA A 168 23.42 -5.40 12.19
CA ALA A 168 22.20 -4.83 12.73
C ALA A 168 20.97 -5.67 12.37
N ASP A 169 20.14 -5.99 13.35
CA ASP A 169 18.94 -6.78 13.16
C ASP A 169 17.81 -5.96 12.50
N ILE A 170 16.72 -6.64 12.13
CA ILE A 170 15.59 -5.98 11.46
C ILE A 170 14.92 -4.88 12.30
N LYS A 171 14.92 -5.01 13.63
CA LYS A 171 14.33 -4.01 14.53
C LYS A 171 15.21 -2.77 14.54
N GLN A 172 16.53 -2.93 14.70
CA GLN A 172 17.52 -1.85 14.65
C GLN A 172 17.50 -1.12 13.31
N LEU A 173 17.47 -1.86 12.20
CA LEU A 173 17.36 -1.28 10.87
C LEU A 173 16.07 -0.48 10.71
N ASN A 174 14.94 -0.96 11.24
CA ASN A 174 13.67 -0.24 11.16
C ASN A 174 13.65 1.03 12.03
N ILE A 175 14.27 1.01 13.21
CA ILE A 175 14.44 2.20 14.05
C ILE A 175 15.19 3.29 13.27
N VAL A 176 16.32 2.96 12.66
CA VAL A 176 17.10 3.94 11.89
C VAL A 176 16.35 4.38 10.62
N ARG A 177 15.69 3.46 9.92
CA ARG A 177 14.87 3.81 8.73
C ARG A 177 13.76 4.81 9.06
N GLN A 178 13.13 4.66 10.23
CA GLN A 178 12.10 5.56 10.73
C GLN A 178 12.71 6.90 11.15
N ALA A 179 13.78 6.90 11.95
CA ALA A 179 14.47 8.12 12.38
C ALA A 179 14.96 8.99 11.20
N LEU A 180 15.35 8.36 10.09
CA LEU A 180 15.77 9.03 8.86
C LEU A 180 14.61 9.29 7.89
N SER A 181 13.35 9.32 8.35
CA SER A 181 12.17 9.47 7.49
C SER A 181 11.24 10.58 7.95
N ARG A 182 10.83 11.48 7.03
CA ARG A 182 9.80 12.49 7.31
C ARG A 182 8.40 11.90 7.44
N LEU A 183 8.14 10.80 6.75
CA LEU A 183 6.81 10.17 6.67
C LEU A 183 6.66 8.89 7.51
N LYS A 184 7.71 8.46 8.23
CA LYS A 184 7.70 7.18 8.97
C LYS A 184 8.27 7.41 10.36
N GLY A 185 7.65 6.82 11.38
CA GLY A 185 8.03 7.05 12.77
C GLY A 185 7.11 8.07 13.44
N ASN A 186 6.89 7.88 14.73
CA ASN A 186 6.12 8.78 15.58
C ASN A 186 7.02 9.82 16.21
#